data_AF-A0A5M4B6S0-F1
#
_entry.id   AF-A0A5M4B6S0-F1
#
_cell.length_a   1.000
_cell.length_b   1.000
_cell.length_c   1.000
_cell.angle_alpha   90.00
_cell.angle_beta   90.00
_cell.angle_gamma   90.00
#
_symmetry.space_group_name_H-M   'P 1'
#
loop_
_entity.id
_entity.type
_entity.pdbx_description
1 polymer ?
#
loop_
_entity_poly.entity_id
_entity_poly.type
_entity_poly.pdbx_seq_one_letter_code
_entity_poly.pdbx_strand_id
1 'polypeptide(L)'
;MYFRKVIDAKNIFPNLIKLYKEATDEETKSFLNNDFISLHNGFNKSKVNKSNRQRIALVSEILSTLSQEEVLQIHNYIKEYCPNLEYSEENKKFSIGNEDDLKNLLFGIDERYYTTGVKKERRLANSVMKLAGTS
;
A
#
# COMPACT_ATOMS: atom_id res chain seq x y z
N MET A 1 -8.99 -32.04 8.50
CA MET A 1 -7.71 -31.39 8.12
C MET A 1 -7.78 -30.96 6.65
N TYR A 2 -7.76 -29.65 6.34
CA TYR A 2 -7.97 -29.11 4.98
C TYR A 2 -6.74 -28.39 4.38
N PHE A 3 -5.55 -28.53 4.97
CA PHE A 3 -4.38 -27.73 4.56
C PHE A 3 -3.49 -28.34 3.47
N ARG A 4 -3.76 -29.57 3.01
CA ARG A 4 -2.91 -30.21 1.98
C ARG A 4 -3.15 -29.69 0.55
N LYS A 5 -4.27 -28.98 0.30
CA LYS A 5 -4.66 -28.49 -1.03
C LYS A 5 -4.15 -27.08 -1.39
N VAL A 6 -3.65 -26.31 -0.42
CA VAL A 6 -3.21 -24.91 -0.66
C VAL A 6 -1.85 -24.85 -1.38
N ILE A 7 -1.00 -25.86 -1.19
CA ILE A 7 0.32 -25.94 -1.82
C ILE A 7 0.18 -26.24 -3.33
N ASP A 8 -0.75 -27.10 -3.73
CA ASP A 8 -0.96 -27.44 -5.15
C ASP A 8 -1.59 -26.28 -5.95
N ALA A 9 -2.46 -25.48 -5.33
CA ALA A 9 -3.04 -24.29 -5.97
C ALA A 9 -2.00 -23.17 -6.23
N LYS A 10 -0.91 -23.11 -5.44
CA LYS A 10 0.18 -22.12 -5.62
C LYS A 10 0.89 -22.24 -6.95
N ASN A 11 1.08 -23.46 -7.44
CA ASN A 11 1.76 -23.69 -8.71
C ASN A 11 0.86 -23.40 -9.92
N ILE A 12 -0.45 -23.53 -9.76
CA ILE A 12 -1.42 -23.39 -10.86
C ILE A 12 -1.90 -21.93 -10.98
N PHE A 13 -2.04 -21.20 -9.86
CA PHE A 13 -2.54 -19.83 -9.84
C PHE A 13 -1.72 -18.91 -8.91
N PRO A 14 -0.44 -18.63 -9.22
CA PRO A 14 0.42 -17.80 -8.38
C PRO A 14 -0.17 -16.39 -8.16
N ASN A 15 -0.82 -15.84 -9.18
CA ASN A 15 -1.45 -14.52 -9.13
C ASN A 15 -2.73 -14.51 -8.26
N LEU A 16 -3.48 -15.61 -8.22
CA LEU A 16 -4.67 -15.73 -7.37
C LEU A 16 -4.27 -15.71 -5.89
N ILE A 17 -3.16 -16.35 -5.54
CA ILE A 17 -2.69 -16.38 -4.15
C ILE A 17 -2.09 -15.04 -3.72
N LYS A 18 -1.48 -14.27 -4.63
CA LYS A 18 -1.16 -12.86 -4.35
C LYS A 18 -2.40 -12.02 -4.03
N LEU A 19 -3.52 -12.26 -4.72
CA LEU A 19 -4.79 -11.56 -4.46
C LEU A 19 -5.43 -11.91 -3.10
N TYR A 20 -5.10 -13.07 -2.51
CA TYR A 20 -5.61 -13.52 -1.22
C TYR A 20 -4.61 -13.40 -0.07
N LYS A 21 -3.39 -12.90 -0.33
CA LYS A 21 -2.36 -12.75 0.71
C LYS A 21 -2.69 -11.55 1.59
N GLU A 22 -2.70 -11.79 2.90
CA GLU A 22 -2.87 -10.78 3.94
C GLU A 22 -1.60 -10.67 4.76
N ALA A 23 -1.25 -9.44 5.15
CA ALA A 23 -0.18 -9.22 6.09
C ALA A 23 -0.53 -9.85 7.44
N THR A 24 0.40 -10.63 8.00
CA THR A 24 0.27 -11.14 9.38
C THR A 24 0.25 -9.99 10.38
N ASP A 25 -0.01 -10.32 11.65
CA ASP A 25 0.07 -9.35 12.73
C ASP A 25 1.47 -8.75 12.88
N GLU A 26 2.50 -9.57 12.69
CA GLU A 26 3.90 -9.16 12.74
C GLU A 26 4.25 -8.28 11.53
N GLU A 27 3.85 -8.68 10.33
CA GLU A 27 4.07 -7.90 9.10
C GLU A 27 3.34 -6.55 9.17
N THR A 28 2.09 -6.53 9.64
CA THR A 28 1.31 -5.32 9.85
C THR A 28 1.98 -4.39 10.87
N LYS A 29 2.44 -4.95 12.00
CA LYS A 29 3.17 -4.18 13.01
C LYS A 29 4.47 -3.59 12.46
N SER A 30 5.22 -4.39 11.71
CA SER A 30 6.46 -3.97 11.06
C SER A 30 6.20 -2.81 10.10
N PHE A 31 5.17 -2.95 9.24
CA PHE A 31 4.79 -1.90 8.30
C PHE A 31 4.44 -0.58 9.01
N LEU A 32 3.60 -0.63 10.05
CA LEU A 32 3.19 0.55 10.81
C LEU A 32 4.35 1.22 11.60
N ASN A 33 5.45 0.51 11.80
CA ASN A 33 6.64 1.01 12.49
C ASN A 33 7.70 1.58 11.54
N ASN A 34 7.44 1.66 10.23
CA ASN A 34 8.36 2.29 9.30
C ASN A 34 8.61 3.76 9.65
N ASP A 35 9.82 4.24 9.38
CA ASP A 35 10.27 5.58 9.79
C ASP A 35 9.47 6.72 9.16
N PHE A 36 8.80 6.47 8.03
CA PHE A 36 7.94 7.43 7.34
C PHE A 36 6.50 7.47 7.88
N ILE A 37 6.17 6.71 8.93
CA ILE A 37 4.84 6.68 9.55
C ILE A 37 4.91 7.21 10.98
N SER A 38 3.92 8.02 11.34
CA SER A 38 3.64 8.44 12.72
C SER A 38 2.22 7.99 13.09
N LEU A 39 2.10 7.14 14.11
CA LEU A 39 0.81 6.66 14.59
C LEU A 39 0.23 7.64 15.62
N HIS A 40 -1.08 7.91 15.52
CA HIS A 40 -1.80 8.72 16.50
C HIS A 40 -3.18 8.12 16.80
N ASN A 41 -3.97 8.74 17.69
CA ASN A 41 -5.30 8.25 18.10
C ASN A 41 -5.31 6.79 18.62
N GLY A 42 -4.17 6.31 19.13
CA GLY A 42 -3.96 4.93 19.53
C GLY A 42 -4.16 3.92 18.39
N PHE A 43 -3.99 4.34 17.13
CA PHE A 43 -4.03 3.45 15.97
C PHE A 43 -2.89 2.44 16.05
N ASN A 44 -3.18 1.18 15.75
CA ASN A 44 -2.21 0.09 15.83
C ASN A 44 -2.71 -1.13 15.04
N LYS A 45 -1.88 -2.18 14.95
CA LYS A 45 -2.16 -3.41 14.17
C LYS A 45 -3.55 -4.04 14.42
N SER A 46 -4.07 -3.98 15.65
CA SER A 46 -5.38 -4.60 15.96
C SER A 46 -6.56 -3.82 15.39
N LYS A 47 -6.34 -2.56 15.00
CA LYS A 47 -7.31 -1.67 14.35
C LYS A 47 -7.20 -1.68 12.82
N VAL A 48 -6.34 -2.51 12.24
CA VAL A 48 -6.17 -2.63 10.78
C VAL A 48 -7.02 -3.78 10.26
N ASN A 49 -7.98 -3.46 9.40
CA ASN A 49 -8.89 -4.41 8.79
C ASN A 49 -8.21 -5.28 7.74
N LYS A 50 -8.94 -6.33 7.36
CA LYS A 50 -8.54 -7.32 6.36
C LYS A 50 -8.09 -6.70 5.04
N SER A 51 -8.83 -5.70 4.54
CA SER A 51 -8.54 -5.08 3.25
C SER A 51 -7.23 -4.28 3.27
N ASN A 52 -6.96 -3.54 4.36
CA ASN A 52 -5.70 -2.83 4.51
C ASN A 52 -4.53 -3.80 4.78
N ARG A 53 -4.76 -4.94 5.44
CA ARG A 53 -3.73 -6.00 5.53
C ARG A 53 -3.37 -6.61 4.18
N GLN A 54 -4.33 -6.78 3.27
CA GLN A 54 -4.05 -7.20 1.89
C GLN A 54 -3.18 -6.18 1.16
N ARG A 55 -3.52 -4.89 1.31
CA ARG A 55 -2.73 -3.80 0.73
C ARG A 55 -1.32 -3.73 1.32
N ILE A 56 -1.17 -3.89 2.64
CA ILE A 56 0.15 -3.94 3.30
C ILE A 56 1.01 -5.04 2.70
N ALA A 57 0.47 -6.25 2.54
CA ALA A 57 1.21 -7.36 1.95
C ALA A 57 1.72 -7.04 0.53
N LEU A 58 0.90 -6.34 -0.27
CA LEU A 58 1.26 -5.92 -1.63
C LEU A 58 2.32 -4.81 -1.63
N VAL A 59 2.10 -3.72 -0.88
CA VAL A 59 3.03 -2.58 -0.90
C VAL A 59 4.35 -2.88 -0.20
N SER A 60 4.39 -3.81 0.74
CA SER A 60 5.64 -4.25 1.37
C SER A 60 6.57 -4.90 0.34
N GLU A 61 6.02 -5.62 -0.65
CA GLU A 61 6.80 -6.14 -1.79
C GLU A 61 7.32 -4.98 -2.65
N ILE A 62 6.49 -3.97 -2.95
CA ILE A 62 6.88 -2.78 -3.73
C ILE A 62 8.02 -2.03 -3.03
N LEU A 63 7.83 -1.65 -1.76
CA LEU A 63 8.81 -0.88 -0.98
C LEU A 63 10.18 -1.56 -0.93
N SER A 64 10.22 -2.90 -0.88
CA SER A 64 11.49 -3.65 -0.86
C SER A 64 12.30 -3.55 -2.15
N THR A 65 11.69 -3.06 -3.24
CA THR A 65 12.31 -2.93 -4.56
C THR A 65 12.69 -1.51 -4.93
N LEU A 66 12.25 -0.51 -4.15
CA LEU A 66 12.46 0.90 -4.47
C LEU A 66 13.85 1.39 -4.05
N SER A 67 14.44 2.22 -4.90
CA SER A 67 15.58 3.06 -4.57
C SER A 67 15.17 4.24 -3.68
N GLN A 68 16.16 4.90 -3.07
CA GLN A 68 15.92 6.10 -2.27
C GLN A 68 15.30 7.24 -3.09
N GLU A 69 15.65 7.37 -4.37
CA GLU A 69 15.08 8.38 -5.26
C GLU A 69 13.59 8.09 -5.53
N GLU A 70 13.25 6.84 -5.83
CA GLU A 70 11.86 6.42 -6.06
C GLU A 70 11.00 6.61 -4.80
N VAL A 71 11.55 6.34 -3.61
CA VAL A 71 10.85 6.62 -2.33
C VAL A 71 10.51 8.11 -2.21
N LEU A 72 11.43 9.01 -2.56
CA LEU A 72 11.17 10.46 -2.54
C LEU A 72 10.11 10.87 -3.57
N GLN A 73 10.12 10.26 -4.75
CA GLN A 73 9.11 10.50 -5.78
C GLN A 73 7.72 10.07 -5.31
N ILE A 74 7.62 8.87 -4.71
CA ILE A 74 6.37 8.39 -4.11
C ILE A 74 5.90 9.34 -3.00
N HIS A 75 6.77 9.82 -2.12
CA HIS A 75 6.38 10.79 -1.09
C HIS A 75 5.74 12.05 -1.68
N ASN A 76 6.35 12.63 -2.72
CA ASN A 76 5.81 13.80 -3.39
C ASN A 76 4.46 13.50 -4.07
N TYR A 77 4.36 12.35 -4.71
CA TYR A 77 3.13 11.86 -5.33
C TYR A 77 1.99 11.72 -4.31
N ILE A 78 2.25 11.13 -3.14
CA ILE A 78 1.25 10.96 -2.08
C ILE A 78 0.77 12.31 -1.58
N LYS A 79 1.68 13.25 -1.34
CA LYS A 79 1.33 14.62 -0.94
C LYS A 79 0.45 15.32 -1.97
N GLU A 80 0.71 15.11 -3.25
CA GLU A 80 -0.08 15.71 -4.33
C GLU A 80 -1.52 15.16 -4.35
N TYR A 81 -1.67 13.84 -4.29
CA TYR A 81 -2.96 13.18 -4.49
C TYR A 81 -3.78 12.97 -3.22
N CYS A 82 -3.14 12.96 -2.05
CA CYS A 82 -3.79 12.76 -0.75
C CYS A 82 -3.62 14.01 0.15
N PRO A 83 -4.20 15.17 -0.19
CA PRO A 83 -4.01 16.40 0.58
C PRO A 83 -4.57 16.33 2.02
N ASN A 84 -5.48 15.39 2.27
CA ASN A 84 -6.06 15.16 3.60
C ASN A 84 -5.21 14.20 4.45
N LEU A 85 -4.21 13.54 3.87
CA LEU A 85 -3.26 12.72 4.62
C LEU A 85 -2.17 13.66 5.16
N GLU A 86 -2.23 13.93 6.45
CA GLU A 86 -1.29 14.84 7.09
C GLU A 86 0.15 14.33 6.97
N TYR A 87 1.03 15.23 6.57
CA TYR A 87 2.46 14.98 6.41
C TYR A 87 3.27 16.04 7.16
N SER A 88 4.17 15.59 8.02
CA SER A 88 5.12 16.46 8.71
C SER A 88 6.37 16.63 7.86
N GLU A 89 6.59 17.81 7.30
CA GLU A 89 7.82 18.13 6.55
C GLU A 89 9.09 18.05 7.41
N GLU A 90 8.97 18.41 8.69
CA GLU A 90 10.08 18.36 9.66
C GLU A 90 10.53 16.92 9.92
N ASN A 91 9.57 16.03 10.22
CA ASN A 91 9.87 14.64 10.58
C ASN A 91 9.89 13.70 9.37
N LYS A 92 9.46 14.19 8.20
CA LYS A 92 9.24 13.44 6.96
C LYS A 92 8.30 12.24 7.11
N LYS A 93 7.23 12.38 7.89
CA LYS A 93 6.31 11.28 8.24
C LYS A 93 4.86 11.59 7.88
N PHE A 94 4.13 10.57 7.48
CA PHE A 94 2.68 10.58 7.34
C PHE A 94 2.00 10.24 8.67
N SER A 95 1.00 11.02 9.07
CA SER A 95 0.20 10.78 10.27
C SER A 95 -0.91 9.77 9.97
N ILE A 96 -0.94 8.63 10.67
CA ILE A 96 -1.94 7.58 10.53
C ILE A 96 -2.70 7.39 11.84
N GLY A 97 -3.99 7.75 11.86
CA GLY A 97 -4.85 7.69 13.04
C GLY A 97 -6.09 6.84 12.84
N ASN A 98 -6.42 6.52 11.60
CA ASN A 98 -7.58 5.71 11.24
C ASN A 98 -7.33 4.87 9.97
N GLU A 99 -8.34 4.10 9.58
CA GLU A 99 -8.30 3.19 8.43
C GLU A 99 -8.24 3.89 7.08
N ASP A 100 -8.83 5.07 6.96
CA ASP A 100 -8.81 5.86 5.73
C ASP A 100 -7.44 6.51 5.52
N ASP A 101 -6.79 7.01 6.58
CA ASP A 101 -5.41 7.51 6.49
C ASP A 101 -4.47 6.41 5.99
N LEU A 102 -4.56 5.22 6.59
CA LEU A 102 -3.76 4.06 6.21
C LEU A 102 -4.07 3.64 4.76
N LYS A 103 -5.35 3.57 4.39
CA LYS A 103 -5.77 3.23 3.03
C LYS A 103 -5.22 4.23 2.01
N ASN A 104 -5.26 5.52 2.32
CA ASN A 104 -4.75 6.57 1.43
C ASN A 104 -3.24 6.43 1.23
N LEU A 105 -2.48 6.22 2.31
CA LEU A 105 -1.04 5.95 2.25
C LEU A 105 -0.74 4.71 1.39
N LEU A 106 -1.44 3.60 1.63
CA LEU A 106 -1.21 2.34 0.90
C LEU A 106 -1.54 2.45 -0.59
N PHE A 107 -2.63 3.12 -0.95
CA PHE A 107 -2.96 3.41 -2.35
C PHE A 107 -1.98 4.39 -2.99
N GLY A 108 -1.41 5.27 -2.19
CA GLY A 108 -0.34 6.16 -2.56
C GLY A 108 0.95 5.42 -2.94
N ILE A 109 1.37 4.46 -2.12
CA ILE A 109 2.57 3.65 -2.38
C ILE A 109 2.40 2.75 -3.62
N ASP A 110 1.19 2.25 -3.87
CA ASP A 110 0.85 1.46 -5.07
C ASP A 110 0.47 2.33 -6.30
N GLU A 111 0.74 3.64 -6.24
CA GLU A 111 0.53 4.61 -7.34
C GLU A 111 -0.86 4.56 -8.01
N ARG A 112 -1.92 4.38 -7.22
CA ARG A 112 -3.27 4.16 -7.76
C ARG A 112 -4.03 5.42 -8.15
N TYR A 113 -3.62 6.58 -7.65
CA TYR A 113 -4.19 7.87 -8.01
C TYR A 113 -3.63 8.37 -9.33
N TYR A 114 -4.48 8.91 -10.19
CA TYR A 114 -4.05 9.50 -11.44
C TYR A 114 -5.01 10.59 -11.91
N THR A 115 -4.50 11.46 -12.78
CA THR A 115 -5.30 12.51 -13.42
C THR A 115 -5.49 12.18 -14.89
N THR A 116 -6.74 12.17 -15.37
CA THR A 116 -7.03 11.85 -16.77
C THR A 116 -6.48 12.92 -17.72
N GLY A 117 -5.90 12.50 -18.85
CA GLY A 117 -5.23 13.41 -19.78
C GLY A 117 -6.16 14.46 -20.41
N VAL A 118 -7.39 14.06 -20.78
CA VAL A 118 -8.36 14.92 -21.49
C VAL A 118 -9.22 15.73 -20.53
N LYS A 119 -9.92 15.07 -19.61
CA LYS A 119 -10.89 15.73 -18.71
C LYS A 119 -10.27 16.31 -17.45
N LYS A 120 -8.99 16.02 -17.17
CA LYS A 120 -8.28 16.44 -15.95
C LYS A 120 -8.97 16.00 -14.65
N GLU A 121 -9.76 14.93 -14.71
CA GLU A 121 -10.40 14.31 -13.55
C GLU A 121 -9.39 13.51 -12.74
N ARG A 122 -9.38 13.71 -11.41
CA ARG A 122 -8.67 12.85 -10.46
C ARG A 122 -9.45 11.55 -10.24
N ARG A 123 -8.75 10.43 -10.32
CA ARG A 123 -9.33 9.08 -10.19
C ARG A 123 -8.44 8.21 -9.33
N LEU A 124 -9.05 7.16 -8.78
CA LEU A 124 -8.40 6.09 -8.04
C LEU A 124 -8.63 4.77 -8.77
N ALA A 125 -7.55 4.05 -9.08
CA ALA A 125 -7.61 2.75 -9.70
C ALA A 125 -7.98 1.65 -8.70
N ASN A 126 -9.05 0.91 -8.97
CA ASN A 126 -9.43 -0.26 -8.17
C ASN A 126 -8.49 -1.47 -8.40
N SER A 127 -7.87 -1.54 -9.57
CA SER A 127 -6.93 -2.59 -9.96
C SER A 127 -5.85 -2.02 -10.88
N VAL A 128 -4.63 -2.56 -10.77
CA VAL A 128 -3.46 -2.18 -11.56
C VAL A 128 -2.85 -3.46 -12.14
N MET A 129 -2.49 -3.41 -13.42
CA MET A 129 -1.78 -4.50 -14.10
C MET A 129 -0.61 -3.89 -14.85
N LYS A 130 0.60 -4.42 -14.62
CA LYS A 130 1.77 -4.03 -15.39
C LYS A 130 1.59 -4.52 -16.84
N LEU A 131 1.58 -3.59 -17.79
CA LEU A 131 1.57 -3.93 -19.20
C LEU A 131 2.97 -4.38 -19.61
N ALA A 132 3.05 -5.39 -20.48
CA ALA A 132 4.32 -5.74 -21.12
C ALA A 132 4.75 -4.56 -21.99
N GLY A 133 5.87 -3.92 -21.65
CA GLY A 133 6.40 -2.84 -22.46
C GLY A 133 6.81 -3.38 -23.83
N THR A 134 6.34 -2.77 -24.90
CA THR A 134 7.06 -2.81 -26.18
C THR A 134 8.32 -1.98 -25.99
N SER A 135 9.45 -2.66 -25.84
CA SER A 135 10.79 -2.06 -25.87
C SER A 135 11.01 -1.18 -27.10
#